data_AF-A0AAW7L5S6-F1
#
_entry.id   AF-A0AAW7L5S6-F1
#
_cell.length_a   1.000
_cell.length_b   1.000
_cell.length_c   1.000
_cell.angle_alpha   90.00
_cell.angle_beta   90.00
_cell.angle_gamma   90.00
#
_symmetry.space_group_name_H-M   'P 1'
#
loop_
_entity.id
_entity.type
_entity.pdbx_description
1 polymer ?
#
loop_
_entity_poly.entity_id
_entity_poly.type
_entity_poly.pdbx_seq_one_letter_code
_entity_poly.pdbx_strand_id
1 'polypeptide(L)'
;MLNNIEGQTIPNVTFATRQNDEWKSVTTDDIFKGKTVVVFSLPGAFTPTCSSTHLPRYNELAGVLKQNGVDDIVCVSVNDTFVMNAWAEHQEAQNITLLPDGNGEFTDGMGMLVDKNDLGFGKRSWRYSMLVKDGVVEKMFIEPDLPGDPFEVSDADTMLDYINPTQVKPEAVTLFTKPGCPFCKKAKELLTAKGFAFEEIVMGAGASLTSLKAVSGRETVPQVFIGGKHIGGSDDLEKYFA
;
A
#
# COMPACT_ATOMS: atom_id res chain seq x y z
N MET A 1 -25.12 12.08 -4.55
CA MET A 1 -25.11 10.61 -4.32
C MET A 1 -23.82 10.10 -4.90
N LEU A 2 -23.12 9.23 -4.17
CA LEU A 2 -21.92 8.57 -4.67
C LEU A 2 -22.33 7.60 -5.78
N ASN A 3 -21.73 7.74 -6.96
CA ASN A 3 -22.11 6.96 -8.14
C ASN A 3 -21.27 5.68 -8.21
N ASN A 4 -21.92 4.52 -8.35
CA ASN A 4 -21.23 3.31 -8.76
C ASN A 4 -21.16 3.29 -10.29
N ILE A 5 -19.95 3.25 -10.85
CA ILE A 5 -19.72 3.25 -12.29
C ILE A 5 -19.12 1.93 -12.81
N GLU A 6 -19.33 0.81 -12.10
CA GLU A 6 -18.98 -0.53 -12.58
C GLU A 6 -19.50 -0.76 -14.02
N GLY A 7 -18.65 -1.35 -14.85
CA GLY A 7 -18.88 -1.56 -16.29
C GLY A 7 -18.61 -0.34 -17.18
N GLN A 8 -18.30 0.83 -16.62
CA GLN A 8 -17.99 2.04 -17.38
C GLN A 8 -16.48 2.26 -17.51
N THR A 9 -16.09 3.01 -18.54
CA THR A 9 -14.71 3.47 -18.70
C THR A 9 -14.38 4.55 -17.68
N ILE A 10 -13.17 4.51 -17.14
CA ILE A 10 -12.65 5.58 -16.29
C ILE A 10 -12.63 6.94 -17.03
N PRO A 11 -12.62 8.06 -16.29
CA PRO A 11 -12.47 9.39 -16.87
C PRO A 11 -11.16 9.52 -17.65
N ASN A 12 -11.19 10.21 -18.79
CA ASN A 12 -9.97 10.54 -19.53
C ASN A 12 -9.35 11.83 -18.99
N VAL A 13 -8.29 11.69 -18.19
CA VAL A 13 -7.60 12.81 -17.52
C VAL A 13 -6.10 12.73 -17.80
N THR A 14 -5.43 13.90 -17.73
CA THR A 14 -3.97 14.03 -17.73
C THR A 14 -3.51 14.64 -16.42
N PHE A 15 -2.72 13.89 -15.65
CA PHE A 15 -2.14 14.32 -14.38
C PHE A 15 -0.83 15.08 -14.61
N ALA A 16 -0.69 16.24 -13.97
CA ALA A 16 0.57 16.97 -13.91
C ALA A 16 1.43 16.42 -12.76
N THR A 17 2.39 15.57 -13.09
CA THR A 17 3.30 14.94 -12.11
C THR A 17 4.69 15.58 -12.14
N ARG A 18 5.44 15.42 -11.06
CA ARG A 18 6.86 15.78 -10.98
C ARG A 18 7.69 14.53 -10.73
N GLN A 19 8.54 14.16 -11.68
CA GLN A 19 9.39 12.97 -11.62
C GLN A 19 10.83 13.42 -11.87
N ASN A 20 11.76 13.06 -10.97
CA ASN A 20 13.18 13.46 -11.06
C ASN A 20 13.35 14.98 -11.28
N ASP A 21 12.59 15.79 -10.54
CA ASP A 21 12.55 17.25 -10.64
C ASP A 21 12.04 17.84 -11.97
N GLU A 22 11.54 17.01 -12.88
CA GLU A 22 10.96 17.44 -14.14
C GLU A 22 9.43 17.29 -14.14
N TRP A 23 8.76 18.19 -14.85
CA TRP A 23 7.34 18.06 -15.11
C TRP A 23 7.10 16.94 -16.11
N LYS A 24 6.16 16.06 -15.78
CA LYS A 24 5.71 14.99 -16.66
C LYS A 24 4.20 14.85 -16.62
N SER A 25 3.60 14.89 -17.81
CA SER A 25 2.21 14.53 -18.00
C SER A 25 2.06 13.02 -17.97
N VAL A 26 1.17 12.52 -17.12
CA VAL A 26 0.79 11.11 -17.06
C VAL A 26 -0.69 11.04 -17.42
N THR A 27 -1.02 10.33 -18.48
CA THR A 27 -2.41 10.16 -18.92
C THR A 27 -3.04 8.94 -18.25
N THR A 28 -4.37 8.92 -18.18
CA THR A 28 -5.11 7.72 -17.78
C THR A 28 -4.80 6.50 -18.68
N ASP A 29 -4.61 6.70 -19.98
CA ASP A 29 -4.16 5.63 -20.88
C ASP A 29 -2.79 5.04 -20.47
N ASP A 30 -1.82 5.87 -20.05
CA ASP A 30 -0.50 5.39 -19.60
C ASP A 30 -0.61 4.46 -18.37
N ILE A 31 -1.63 4.68 -17.55
CA ILE A 31 -1.85 3.95 -16.29
C ILE A 31 -2.69 2.69 -16.54
N PHE A 32 -3.76 2.77 -17.33
CA PHE A 32 -4.83 1.77 -17.32
C PHE A 32 -4.96 0.94 -18.60
N LYS A 33 -4.43 1.41 -19.74
CA LYS A 33 -4.62 0.73 -21.03
C LYS A 33 -3.87 -0.59 -21.08
N GLY A 34 -4.60 -1.66 -21.41
CA GLY A 34 -4.07 -3.02 -21.51
C GLY A 34 -3.60 -3.62 -20.18
N LYS A 35 -3.98 -3.03 -19.05
CA LYS A 35 -3.54 -3.45 -17.71
C LYS A 35 -4.72 -3.76 -16.78
N THR A 36 -4.46 -4.59 -15.78
CA THR A 36 -5.29 -4.76 -14.58
C THR A 36 -4.72 -3.92 -13.45
N VAL A 37 -5.44 -2.89 -13.03
CA VAL A 37 -4.97 -1.90 -12.05
C VAL A 37 -5.90 -1.88 -10.85
N VAL A 38 -5.33 -2.02 -9.66
CA VAL A 38 -6.04 -1.72 -8.41
C VAL A 38 -5.87 -0.23 -8.13
N VAL A 39 -6.98 0.46 -7.89
CA VAL A 39 -6.99 1.87 -7.49
C VAL A 39 -7.64 2.00 -6.13
N PHE A 40 -7.08 2.83 -5.26
CA PHE A 40 -7.78 3.31 -4.08
C PHE A 40 -7.62 4.81 -3.96
N SER A 41 -8.67 5.48 -3.54
CA SER A 41 -8.71 6.92 -3.36
C SER A 41 -8.94 7.29 -1.91
N LEU A 42 -8.40 8.45 -1.53
CA LEU A 42 -8.34 8.91 -0.14
C LEU A 42 -8.79 10.37 -0.04
N PRO A 43 -9.29 10.80 1.13
CA PRO A 43 -9.64 12.20 1.36
C PRO A 43 -8.45 13.18 1.25
N GLY A 44 -7.23 12.74 1.57
CA GLY A 44 -6.07 13.62 1.53
C GLY A 44 -4.78 12.96 2.04
N ALA A 45 -3.65 13.31 1.44
CA ALA A 45 -2.33 12.97 1.94
C ALA A 45 -2.12 13.46 3.39
N PHE A 46 -1.28 12.75 4.16
CA PHE A 46 -0.99 13.01 5.58
C PHE A 46 -2.16 12.90 6.57
N THR A 47 -3.36 12.51 6.13
CA THR A 47 -4.50 12.28 7.04
C THR A 47 -4.36 10.94 7.79
N PRO A 48 -4.94 10.79 9.00
CA PRO A 48 -4.61 9.68 9.91
C PRO A 48 -4.81 8.27 9.33
N THR A 49 -6.06 7.90 8.98
CA THR A 49 -6.41 6.55 8.50
C THR A 49 -5.69 6.18 7.20
N CYS A 50 -5.49 7.19 6.35
CA CYS A 50 -4.76 7.09 5.09
C CYS A 50 -3.30 6.67 5.31
N SER A 51 -2.68 7.22 6.35
CA SER A 51 -1.25 7.07 6.65
C SER A 51 -0.94 5.91 7.60
N SER A 52 -1.90 5.47 8.42
CA SER A 52 -1.66 4.40 9.40
C SER A 52 -1.98 3.00 8.87
N THR A 53 -2.95 2.90 7.95
CA THR A 53 -3.55 1.59 7.62
C THR A 53 -3.79 1.42 6.13
N HIS A 54 -4.49 2.36 5.47
CA HIS A 54 -4.99 2.14 4.11
C HIS A 54 -3.86 1.99 3.07
N LEU A 55 -3.01 3.02 2.91
CA LEU A 55 -1.86 2.96 1.99
C LEU A 55 -0.83 1.88 2.40
N PRO A 56 -0.41 1.78 3.69
CA PRO A 56 0.56 0.77 4.11
C PRO A 56 0.14 -0.67 3.77
N ARG A 57 -1.14 -1.02 3.99
CA ARG A 57 -1.62 -2.39 3.73
C ARG A 57 -1.66 -2.73 2.24
N TYR A 58 -2.00 -1.78 1.36
CA TYR A 58 -1.85 -1.99 -0.08
C TYR A 58 -0.38 -2.16 -0.48
N ASN A 59 0.53 -1.38 0.11
CA ASN A 59 1.97 -1.50 -0.16
C ASN A 59 2.53 -2.86 0.30
N GLU A 60 2.06 -3.37 1.44
CA GLU A 60 2.41 -4.70 1.96
C GLU A 60 1.88 -5.82 1.07
N LEU A 61 0.61 -5.75 0.64
CA LEU A 61 -0.01 -6.78 -0.21
C LEU A 61 0.33 -6.65 -1.70
N ALA A 62 1.12 -5.64 -2.10
CA ALA A 62 1.40 -5.37 -3.51
C ALA A 62 1.99 -6.56 -4.26
N GLY A 63 2.93 -7.27 -3.64
CA GLY A 63 3.51 -8.49 -4.22
C GLY A 63 2.49 -9.60 -4.43
N VAL A 64 1.54 -9.77 -3.50
CA VAL A 64 0.49 -10.79 -3.56
C VAL A 64 -0.56 -10.42 -4.60
N LEU A 65 -0.99 -9.16 -4.64
CA LEU A 65 -1.91 -8.65 -5.68
C LEU A 65 -1.30 -8.87 -7.08
N LYS A 66 0.01 -8.61 -7.23
CA LYS A 66 0.71 -8.85 -8.49
C LYS A 66 0.77 -10.32 -8.90
N GLN A 67 0.99 -11.22 -7.95
CA GLN A 67 0.91 -12.67 -8.20
C GLN A 67 -0.50 -13.11 -8.64
N ASN A 68 -1.53 -12.35 -8.26
CA ASN A 68 -2.92 -12.57 -8.62
C ASN A 68 -3.37 -11.77 -9.85
N GLY A 69 -2.43 -11.27 -10.66
CA GLY A 69 -2.71 -10.68 -11.98
C GLY A 69 -2.93 -9.17 -11.99
N VAL A 70 -2.64 -8.47 -10.89
CA VAL A 70 -2.61 -6.99 -10.87
C VAL A 70 -1.27 -6.49 -11.42
N ASP A 71 -1.31 -5.62 -12.43
CA ASP A 71 -0.11 -5.06 -13.04
C ASP A 71 0.46 -3.90 -12.20
N ASP A 72 -0.42 -2.99 -11.78
CA ASP A 72 -0.10 -1.77 -11.05
C ASP A 72 -1.11 -1.52 -9.92
N ILE A 73 -0.64 -0.87 -8.84
CA ILE A 73 -1.50 -0.38 -7.76
C ILE A 73 -1.33 1.12 -7.65
N VAL A 74 -2.44 1.83 -7.60
CA VAL A 74 -2.50 3.28 -7.69
C VAL A 74 -3.25 3.86 -6.49
N CYS A 75 -2.62 4.82 -5.82
CA CYS A 75 -3.26 5.66 -4.81
C CYS A 75 -3.60 7.01 -5.44
N VAL A 76 -4.87 7.39 -5.45
CA VAL A 76 -5.33 8.71 -5.92
C VAL A 76 -5.67 9.58 -4.71
N SER A 77 -5.29 10.85 -4.77
CA SER A 77 -5.79 11.86 -3.84
C SER A 77 -5.91 13.20 -4.54
N VAL A 78 -6.89 14.00 -4.10
CA VAL A 78 -7.05 15.38 -4.57
C VAL A 78 -5.98 16.26 -3.91
N ASN A 79 -4.74 16.10 -4.34
CA ASN A 79 -3.55 16.82 -3.88
C ASN A 79 -2.63 17.03 -5.08
N ASP A 80 -1.82 18.07 -5.06
CA ASP A 80 -0.80 18.29 -6.07
C ASP A 80 0.40 17.33 -5.92
N THR A 81 1.24 17.28 -6.96
CA THR A 81 2.39 16.37 -7.02
C THR A 81 3.44 16.64 -5.95
N PHE A 82 3.57 17.86 -5.43
CA PHE A 82 4.58 18.15 -4.40
C PHE A 82 4.18 17.48 -3.09
N VAL A 83 2.91 17.63 -2.70
CA VAL A 83 2.36 16.99 -1.51
C VAL A 83 2.37 15.46 -1.67
N MET A 84 1.92 14.94 -2.82
CA MET A 84 1.89 13.48 -3.04
C MET A 84 3.29 12.86 -3.05
N ASN A 85 4.30 13.52 -3.62
CA ASN A 85 5.67 13.01 -3.61
C ASN A 85 6.27 13.00 -2.19
N ALA A 86 6.11 14.10 -1.44
CA ALA A 86 6.58 14.16 -0.06
C ALA A 86 5.88 13.12 0.83
N TRP A 87 4.60 12.85 0.57
CA TRP A 87 3.86 11.82 1.30
C TRP A 87 4.29 10.41 0.90
N ALA A 88 4.52 10.12 -0.39
CA ALA A 88 5.09 8.85 -0.85
C ALA A 88 6.39 8.51 -0.13
N GLU A 89 7.31 9.48 -0.05
CA GLU A 89 8.59 9.32 0.65
C GLU A 89 8.38 9.05 2.14
N HIS A 90 7.52 9.82 2.80
CA HIS A 90 7.20 9.63 4.22
C HIS A 90 6.54 8.27 4.52
N GLN A 91 5.79 7.70 3.57
CA GLN A 91 5.05 6.45 3.75
C GLN A 91 5.85 5.22 3.33
N GLU A 92 7.05 5.39 2.79
CA GLU A 92 7.88 4.30 2.24
C GLU A 92 7.09 3.42 1.24
N ALA A 93 6.16 4.03 0.50
CA ALA A 93 5.17 3.36 -0.35
C ALA A 93 5.74 2.99 -1.74
N GLN A 94 6.88 2.31 -1.77
CA GLN A 94 7.65 2.05 -2.99
C GLN A 94 6.94 1.16 -4.01
N ASN A 95 5.95 0.36 -3.57
CA ASN A 95 5.21 -0.55 -4.45
C ASN A 95 3.94 0.08 -5.04
N ILE A 96 3.62 1.34 -4.69
CA ILE A 96 2.38 2.01 -5.06
C ILE A 96 2.69 3.27 -5.88
N THR A 97 1.97 3.47 -6.98
CA THR A 97 2.01 4.73 -7.72
C THR A 97 1.06 5.74 -7.07
N LEU A 98 1.59 6.87 -6.60
CA LEU A 98 0.78 7.96 -6.04
C LEU A 98 0.43 8.97 -7.14
N LEU A 99 -0.86 9.10 -7.47
CA LEU A 99 -1.35 10.02 -8.50
C LEU A 99 -1.91 11.32 -7.90
N PRO A 100 -1.37 12.47 -8.31
CA PRO A 100 -1.81 13.78 -7.85
C PRO A 100 -3.00 14.30 -8.68
N ASP A 101 -4.22 13.95 -8.26
CA ASP A 101 -5.44 14.51 -8.86
C ASP A 101 -5.72 15.92 -8.32
N GLY A 102 -4.74 16.83 -8.42
CA GLY A 102 -4.75 18.12 -7.71
C GLY A 102 -5.93 19.03 -8.06
N ASN A 103 -6.50 18.89 -9.26
CA ASN A 103 -7.70 19.62 -9.68
C ASN A 103 -9.00 18.89 -9.33
N GLY A 104 -8.93 17.63 -8.88
CA GLY A 104 -10.07 16.77 -8.64
C GLY A 104 -10.79 16.30 -9.91
N GLU A 105 -10.18 16.45 -11.09
CA GLU A 105 -10.82 16.14 -12.38
C GLU A 105 -11.13 14.65 -12.52
N PHE A 106 -10.17 13.80 -12.13
CA PHE A 106 -10.40 12.35 -12.16
C PHE A 106 -11.46 11.96 -11.12
N THR A 107 -11.34 12.49 -9.91
CA THR A 107 -12.27 12.26 -8.81
C THR A 107 -13.69 12.71 -9.13
N ASP A 108 -13.86 13.85 -9.80
CA ASP A 108 -15.16 14.37 -10.25
C ASP A 108 -15.76 13.49 -11.34
N GLY A 109 -14.94 13.10 -12.34
CA GLY A 109 -15.37 12.17 -13.38
C GLY A 109 -15.78 10.79 -12.85
N MET A 110 -15.15 10.34 -11.75
CA MET A 110 -15.55 9.12 -11.02
C MET A 110 -16.84 9.31 -10.21
N GLY A 111 -17.37 10.53 -10.10
CA GLY A 111 -18.53 10.85 -9.25
C GLY A 111 -18.23 10.78 -7.76
N MET A 112 -16.95 10.87 -7.38
CA MET A 112 -16.46 10.68 -6.00
C MET A 112 -15.99 12.00 -5.36
N LEU A 113 -16.19 13.15 -6.02
CA LEU A 113 -15.79 14.44 -5.48
C LEU A 113 -16.83 14.94 -4.46
N VAL A 114 -16.40 15.17 -3.23
CA VAL A 114 -17.26 15.59 -2.11
C VAL A 114 -16.69 16.82 -1.42
N ASP A 115 -17.56 17.62 -0.81
CA ASP A 115 -17.15 18.71 0.08
C ASP A 115 -16.72 18.16 1.44
N LYS A 116 -15.53 18.56 1.91
CA LYS A 116 -15.03 18.31 3.28
C LYS A 116 -14.63 19.63 3.95
N ASN A 117 -15.50 20.64 3.79
CA ASN A 117 -15.30 21.99 4.30
C ASN A 117 -15.30 22.06 5.83
N ASP A 118 -15.98 21.13 6.49
CA ASP A 118 -15.99 20.93 7.94
C ASP A 118 -14.60 20.60 8.51
N LEU A 119 -13.74 19.97 7.70
CA LEU A 119 -12.33 19.70 8.03
C LEU A 119 -11.36 20.75 7.46
N GLY A 120 -11.87 21.75 6.74
CA GLY A 120 -11.06 22.76 6.07
C GLY A 120 -10.33 22.26 4.82
N PHE A 121 -10.76 21.15 4.22
CA PHE A 121 -10.08 20.54 3.08
C PHE A 121 -10.56 21.04 1.72
N GLY A 122 -11.72 21.70 1.66
CA GLY A 122 -12.38 21.99 0.39
C GLY A 122 -12.98 20.73 -0.23
N LYS A 123 -13.00 20.67 -1.56
CA LYS A 123 -13.42 19.46 -2.29
C LYS A 123 -12.31 18.42 -2.30
N ARG A 124 -12.67 17.16 -2.00
CA ARG A 124 -11.76 16.01 -1.93
C ARG A 124 -12.43 14.75 -2.46
N SER A 125 -11.64 13.70 -2.66
CA SER A 125 -12.21 12.40 -2.96
C SER A 125 -12.90 11.81 -1.74
N TRP A 126 -14.05 11.19 -1.98
CA TRP A 126 -14.57 10.16 -1.11
C TRP A 126 -13.63 8.96 -1.08
N ARG A 127 -13.65 8.17 0.00
CA ARG A 127 -12.82 6.97 0.12
C ARG A 127 -13.47 5.83 -0.64
N TYR A 128 -12.72 5.22 -1.54
CA TYR A 128 -13.15 4.03 -2.27
C TYR A 128 -11.94 3.26 -2.77
N SER A 129 -12.14 2.00 -3.16
CA SER A 129 -11.21 1.27 -4.01
C SER A 129 -11.94 0.67 -5.20
N MET A 130 -11.19 0.32 -6.24
CA MET A 130 -11.73 -0.28 -7.44
C MET A 130 -10.70 -1.15 -8.14
N LEU A 131 -11.20 -2.13 -8.89
CA LEU A 131 -10.43 -2.91 -9.84
C LEU A 131 -10.77 -2.43 -11.24
N VAL A 132 -9.75 -2.02 -11.99
CA VAL A 132 -9.88 -1.52 -13.36
C VAL A 132 -9.17 -2.47 -14.31
N LYS A 133 -9.83 -2.89 -15.38
CA LYS A 133 -9.26 -3.73 -16.44
C LYS A 133 -9.38 -3.03 -17.78
N ASP A 134 -8.25 -2.72 -18.40
CA ASP A 134 -8.17 -2.01 -19.68
C ASP A 134 -9.03 -0.73 -19.69
N GLY A 135 -8.87 0.08 -18.65
CA GLY A 135 -9.64 1.31 -18.46
C GLY A 135 -11.12 1.14 -18.10
N VAL A 136 -11.65 -0.08 -17.98
CA VAL A 136 -13.03 -0.34 -17.55
C VAL A 136 -13.07 -0.72 -16.07
N VAL A 137 -13.95 -0.08 -15.30
CA VAL A 137 -14.15 -0.38 -13.88
C VAL A 137 -14.87 -1.72 -13.74
N GLU A 138 -14.17 -2.77 -13.30
CA GLU A 138 -14.76 -4.09 -13.06
C GLU A 138 -15.52 -4.14 -11.73
N LYS A 139 -14.94 -3.56 -10.69
CA LYS A 139 -15.50 -3.57 -9.34
C LYS A 139 -15.20 -2.28 -8.61
N MET A 140 -16.15 -1.77 -7.83
CA MET A 140 -15.95 -0.68 -6.88
C MET A 140 -16.36 -1.08 -5.46
N PHE A 141 -15.56 -0.63 -4.50
CA PHE A 141 -15.82 -0.69 -3.07
C PHE A 141 -15.88 0.75 -2.54
N ILE A 142 -17.08 1.32 -2.58
CA ILE A 142 -17.34 2.69 -2.13
C ILE A 142 -17.66 2.63 -0.64
N GLU A 143 -16.94 3.38 0.18
CA GLU A 143 -17.21 3.44 1.61
C GLU A 143 -18.63 3.96 1.89
N PRO A 144 -19.31 3.45 2.94
CA PRO A 144 -20.65 3.89 3.26
C PRO A 144 -20.63 5.35 3.75
N ASP A 145 -21.63 6.13 3.34
CA ASP A 145 -21.77 7.54 3.73
C ASP A 145 -22.18 7.67 5.20
N LEU A 146 -21.19 7.50 6.09
CA LEU A 146 -21.30 7.55 7.54
C LEU A 146 -20.49 8.74 8.09
N PRO A 147 -20.89 9.30 9.25
CA PRO A 147 -20.11 10.33 9.93
C PRO A 147 -18.67 9.86 10.23
N GLY A 148 -17.70 10.76 10.05
CA GLY A 148 -16.30 10.49 10.33
C GLY A 148 -15.51 10.10 9.08
N ASP A 149 -14.59 9.14 9.23
CA ASP A 149 -13.71 8.66 8.17
C ASP A 149 -13.90 7.14 7.98
N PRO A 150 -15.01 6.72 7.34
CA PRO A 150 -15.33 5.30 7.17
C PRO A 150 -14.23 4.59 6.37
N PHE A 151 -13.90 3.38 6.79
CA PHE A 151 -12.90 2.50 6.19
C PHE A 151 -13.24 1.04 6.51
N GLU A 152 -14.22 0.50 5.79
CA GLU A 152 -14.84 -0.80 6.02
C GLU A 152 -14.76 -1.72 4.79
N VAL A 153 -14.65 -1.17 3.59
CA VAL A 153 -14.76 -1.95 2.34
C VAL A 153 -13.68 -1.64 1.30
N SER A 154 -13.04 -0.47 1.38
CA SER A 154 -12.04 -0.06 0.39
C SER A 154 -10.64 -0.64 0.67
N ASP A 155 -10.47 -1.37 1.76
CA ASP A 155 -9.19 -1.90 2.20
C ASP A 155 -8.60 -2.95 1.24
N ALA A 156 -7.29 -3.17 1.37
CA ALA A 156 -6.56 -4.06 0.46
C ALA A 156 -6.92 -5.55 0.66
N ASP A 157 -7.35 -5.93 1.86
CA ASP A 157 -7.76 -7.30 2.15
C ASP A 157 -9.10 -7.61 1.48
N THR A 158 -10.07 -6.70 1.55
CA THR A 158 -11.34 -6.79 0.80
C THR A 158 -11.09 -6.88 -0.71
N MET A 159 -10.18 -6.05 -1.24
CA MET A 159 -9.78 -6.13 -2.65
C MET A 159 -9.15 -7.49 -3.00
N LEU A 160 -8.22 -7.99 -2.18
CA LEU A 160 -7.58 -9.28 -2.42
C LEU A 160 -8.60 -10.43 -2.35
N ASP A 161 -9.50 -10.42 -1.38
CA ASP A 161 -10.53 -11.44 -1.21
C ASP A 161 -11.51 -11.45 -2.40
N TYR A 162 -11.76 -10.29 -3.03
CA TYR A 162 -12.52 -10.22 -4.27
C TYR A 162 -11.76 -10.81 -5.46
N ILE A 163 -10.48 -10.48 -5.63
CA ILE A 163 -9.64 -10.97 -6.72
C ILE A 163 -9.41 -12.48 -6.61
N ASN A 164 -9.10 -12.96 -5.41
CA ASN A 164 -8.87 -14.36 -5.12
C ASN A 164 -9.25 -14.70 -3.66
N PRO A 165 -10.48 -15.17 -3.41
CA PRO A 165 -10.95 -15.49 -2.05
C PRO A 165 -10.26 -16.70 -1.42
N THR A 166 -9.48 -17.46 -2.21
CA THR A 166 -8.69 -18.60 -1.72
C THR A 166 -7.24 -18.26 -1.44
N GLN A 167 -6.81 -17.03 -1.74
CA GLN A 167 -5.45 -16.58 -1.46
C GLN A 167 -5.21 -16.52 0.05
N VAL A 168 -4.20 -17.25 0.52
CA VAL A 168 -3.74 -17.13 1.90
C VAL A 168 -2.98 -15.81 2.03
N LYS A 169 -3.42 -14.97 2.98
CA LYS A 169 -2.76 -13.71 3.30
C LYS A 169 -1.38 -14.00 3.92
N PRO A 170 -0.33 -13.27 3.50
CA PRO A 170 1.01 -13.51 4.02
C PRO A 170 1.06 -13.24 5.53
N GLU A 171 1.82 -14.04 6.25
CA GLU A 171 2.09 -13.76 7.66
C GLU A 171 3.04 -12.57 7.77
N ALA A 172 2.81 -11.72 8.78
CA ALA A 172 3.74 -10.65 9.11
C ALA A 172 5.09 -11.26 9.56
N VAL A 173 6.16 -10.96 8.81
CA VAL A 173 7.52 -11.41 9.13
C VAL A 173 8.40 -10.20 9.37
N THR A 174 9.13 -10.23 10.49
CA THR A 174 10.16 -9.23 10.78
C THR A 174 11.41 -9.92 11.31
N LEU A 175 12.57 -9.31 11.07
CA LEU A 175 13.83 -9.77 11.65
C LEU A 175 14.73 -8.62 12.10
N PHE A 176 15.34 -8.79 13.27
CA PHE A 176 16.40 -7.91 13.74
C PHE A 176 17.74 -8.34 13.14
N THR A 177 18.50 -7.41 12.56
CA THR A 177 19.78 -7.71 11.91
C THR A 177 20.88 -6.72 12.28
N LYS A 178 22.11 -6.98 11.83
CA LYS A 178 23.22 -6.02 11.94
C LYS A 178 24.02 -6.02 10.63
N PRO A 179 24.54 -4.86 10.18
CA PRO A 179 25.40 -4.81 8.99
C PRO A 179 26.58 -5.79 9.09
N GLY A 180 26.84 -6.54 8.02
CA GLY A 180 27.93 -7.52 7.94
C GLY A 180 27.69 -8.86 8.64
N CYS A 181 26.53 -9.08 9.27
CA CYS A 181 26.18 -10.32 9.96
C CYS A 181 25.90 -11.48 8.96
N PRO A 182 26.73 -12.55 8.91
CA PRO A 182 26.53 -13.64 7.97
C PRO A 182 25.29 -14.49 8.28
N PHE A 183 24.97 -14.68 9.57
CA PHE A 183 23.76 -15.40 10.00
C PHE A 183 22.48 -14.67 9.61
N CYS A 184 22.51 -13.33 9.64
CA CYS A 184 21.40 -12.50 9.23
C CYS A 184 21.17 -12.61 7.72
N LYS A 185 22.25 -12.60 6.92
CA LYS A 185 22.18 -12.87 5.48
C LYS A 185 21.56 -14.24 5.20
N LYS A 186 22.03 -15.29 5.88
CA LYS A 186 21.51 -16.66 5.76
C LYS A 186 20.01 -16.74 6.07
N ALA A 187 19.55 -16.10 7.15
CA ALA A 187 18.14 -16.07 7.52
C ALA A 187 17.28 -15.35 6.46
N LYS A 188 17.75 -14.22 5.93
CA LYS A 188 17.06 -13.50 4.83
C LYS A 188 16.96 -14.34 3.57
N GLU A 189 18.06 -14.95 3.15
CA GLU A 189 18.08 -15.84 1.98
C GLU A 189 17.10 -17.00 2.14
N LEU A 190 17.01 -17.59 3.33
CA LEU A 190 16.06 -18.66 3.62
C LEU A 190 14.60 -18.19 3.58
N LEU A 191 14.27 -17.03 4.15
CA LEU A 191 12.94 -16.44 4.07
C LEU A 191 12.54 -16.16 2.62
N THR A 192 13.43 -15.53 1.84
CA THR A 192 13.21 -15.28 0.41
C THR A 192 13.03 -16.58 -0.37
N ALA A 193 13.85 -17.60 -0.11
CA ALA A 193 13.73 -18.90 -0.77
C ALA A 193 12.41 -19.62 -0.45
N LYS A 194 11.81 -19.33 0.71
CA LYS A 194 10.50 -19.84 1.13
C LYS A 194 9.33 -18.93 0.71
N GLY A 195 9.60 -17.83 0.00
CA GLY A 195 8.58 -16.93 -0.53
C GLY A 195 8.04 -15.91 0.48
N PHE A 196 8.71 -15.72 1.62
CA PHE A 196 8.30 -14.71 2.60
C PHE A 196 8.87 -13.33 2.25
N ALA A 197 7.98 -12.34 2.20
CA ALA A 197 8.35 -10.94 2.36
C ALA A 197 8.57 -10.65 3.86
N PHE A 198 9.49 -9.75 4.18
CA PHE A 198 9.83 -9.44 5.58
C PHE A 198 10.28 -7.99 5.75
N GLU A 199 10.05 -7.45 6.94
CA GLU A 199 10.60 -6.18 7.41
C GLU A 199 11.94 -6.41 8.11
N GLU A 200 12.98 -5.68 7.74
CA GLU A 200 14.30 -5.76 8.37
C GLU A 200 14.51 -4.60 9.36
N ILE A 201 14.63 -4.94 10.66
CA ILE A 201 14.96 -3.98 11.71
C ILE A 201 16.47 -3.98 11.93
N VAL A 202 17.16 -3.01 11.34
CA VAL A 202 18.62 -2.91 11.43
C VAL A 202 19.05 -2.32 12.76
N MET A 203 19.78 -3.11 13.54
CA MET A 203 20.36 -2.69 14.82
C MET A 203 21.39 -1.58 14.62
N GLY A 204 21.21 -0.46 15.34
CA GLY A 204 22.01 0.75 15.21
C GLY A 204 21.41 1.81 14.29
N ALA A 205 20.31 1.50 13.58
CA ALA A 205 19.56 2.43 12.74
C ALA A 205 18.09 2.45 13.18
N GLY A 206 17.81 3.03 14.36
CA GLY A 206 16.46 3.12 14.94
C GLY A 206 16.12 2.05 15.97
N ALA A 207 16.80 0.90 15.97
CA ALA A 207 16.69 -0.12 17.01
C ALA A 207 18.01 -0.34 17.76
N SER A 208 17.94 -0.62 19.05
CA SER A 208 19.11 -0.86 19.91
C SER A 208 19.05 -2.23 20.57
N LEU A 209 20.15 -2.62 21.22
CA LEU A 209 20.23 -3.87 22.00
C LEU A 209 19.09 -3.96 23.03
N THR A 210 18.64 -2.84 23.59
CA THR A 210 17.49 -2.79 24.48
C THR A 210 16.22 -3.30 23.81
N SER A 211 15.92 -2.84 22.60
CA SER A 211 14.74 -3.28 21.83
C SER A 211 14.85 -4.78 21.52
N LEU A 212 16.02 -5.23 21.06
CA LEU A 212 16.25 -6.64 20.78
C LEU A 212 15.99 -7.52 22.01
N LYS A 213 16.57 -7.16 23.16
CA LYS A 213 16.39 -7.91 24.41
C LYS A 213 14.94 -7.88 24.88
N ALA A 214 14.29 -6.72 24.82
CA ALA A 214 12.90 -6.57 25.28
C ALA A 214 11.92 -7.39 24.44
N VAL A 215 12.11 -7.45 23.11
CA VAL A 215 11.20 -8.14 22.18
C VAL A 215 11.50 -9.63 22.07
N SER A 216 12.78 -10.01 21.99
CA SER A 216 13.19 -11.41 21.74
C SER A 216 13.65 -12.18 22.97
N GLY A 217 13.98 -11.50 24.07
CA GLY A 217 14.69 -12.10 25.20
C GLY A 217 16.12 -12.55 24.88
N ARG A 218 16.66 -12.20 23.71
CA ARG A 218 18.01 -12.57 23.24
C ARG A 218 18.91 -11.34 23.08
N GLU A 219 20.21 -11.58 23.06
CA GLU A 219 21.23 -10.51 22.94
C GLU A 219 21.95 -10.50 21.59
N THR A 220 21.64 -11.46 20.70
CA THR A 220 22.32 -11.67 19.42
C THR A 220 21.36 -11.60 18.25
N VAL A 221 21.86 -11.22 17.08
CA VAL A 221 21.12 -11.23 15.80
C VAL A 221 21.57 -12.41 14.92
N PRO A 222 20.73 -12.91 13.99
CA PRO A 222 19.36 -12.46 13.73
C PRO A 222 18.36 -12.90 14.82
N GLN A 223 17.25 -12.17 14.94
CA GLN A 223 16.06 -12.65 15.66
C GLN A 223 14.84 -12.49 14.75
N VAL A 224 14.25 -13.61 14.36
CA VAL A 224 13.16 -13.70 13.38
C VAL A 224 11.83 -13.92 14.08
N PHE A 225 10.79 -13.24 13.61
CA PHE A 225 9.40 -13.38 14.04
C PHE A 225 8.52 -13.63 12.83
N ILE A 226 7.59 -14.59 12.94
CA ILE A 226 6.62 -14.95 11.89
C ILE A 226 5.25 -15.03 12.54
N GLY A 227 4.26 -14.29 12.01
CA GLY A 227 2.88 -14.33 12.52
C GLY A 227 2.76 -13.93 14.00
N GLY A 228 3.64 -13.04 14.47
CA GLY A 228 3.73 -12.63 15.87
C GLY A 228 4.43 -13.63 16.80
N LYS A 229 4.87 -14.79 16.30
CA LYS A 229 5.64 -15.77 17.08
C LYS A 229 7.13 -15.53 16.93
N HIS A 230 7.85 -15.53 18.06
CA HIS A 230 9.32 -15.52 18.06
C HIS A 230 9.87 -16.89 17.60
N ILE A 231 10.63 -16.89 16.51
CA ILE A 231 11.23 -18.09 15.94
C ILE A 231 12.65 -18.31 16.48
N GLY A 232 13.46 -17.25 16.51
CA GLY A 232 14.84 -17.30 17.02
C GLY A 232 15.89 -16.87 15.99
N GLY A 233 17.06 -17.50 16.04
CA GLY A 233 18.18 -17.22 15.15
C GLY A 233 18.09 -17.92 13.79
N SER A 234 19.19 -17.86 13.01
CA SER A 234 19.26 -18.52 11.69
C SER A 234 19.01 -20.03 11.78
N ASP A 235 19.56 -20.69 12.79
CA ASP A 235 19.48 -22.14 12.94
C ASP A 235 18.09 -22.57 13.44
N ASP A 236 17.43 -21.71 14.23
CA ASP A 236 16.05 -21.95 14.68
C ASP A 236 15.08 -21.79 13.50
N LEU A 237 15.32 -20.82 12.62
CA LEU A 237 14.56 -20.64 11.39
C LEU A 237 14.72 -21.83 10.44
N GLU A 238 15.92 -22.38 10.30
CA GLU A 238 16.13 -23.61 9.53
C GLU A 238 15.30 -24.77 10.07
N LYS A 239 15.29 -24.96 11.40
CA LYS A 239 14.47 -26.01 12.03
C LYS A 239 12.97 -25.76 11.87
N TYR A 240 12.55 -24.49 11.89
CA TYR A 240 11.14 -24.14 11.70
C TYR A 240 10.62 -24.50 10.31
N PHE A 241 11.48 -24.43 9.28
CA PHE A 241 11.13 -24.78 7.89
C PHE A 241 11.51 -26.21 7.46
N ALA A 242 12.01 -27.02 8.38
CA ALA A 242 12.41 -28.41 8.15
C ALA A 242 11.21 -29.37 8.17
#